data_AF-A0A0U9HJM1-F1
#
_entry.id   AF-A0A0U9HJM1-F1
#
_cell.length_a   1.000
_cell.length_b   1.000
_cell.length_c   1.000
_cell.angle_alpha   90.00
_cell.angle_beta   90.00
_cell.angle_gamma   90.00
#
_symmetry.space_group_name_H-M   'P 1'
#
loop_
_entity.id
_entity.type
_entity.pdbx_description
1 polymer ?
#
loop_
_entity_poly.entity_id
_entity_poly.type
_entity_poly.pdbx_seq_one_letter_code
_entity_poly.pdbx_strand_id
1 'polypeptide(L)'
;MEVSVSKLNRCMVCFQALGTLGASKVVVDRYFDGKWEPAKGQSASEVYLSLSGASTDARHLERGQVNLNPFAKAMVVLPFECLANFVRHSKAFRQAMKEASAERTLFDQLGFLVSAGVHRKLSPENSQRIRVAMADVATSLALSADSQLWALDKGVLKLVEAVYAVSPADYRQDSFRRDRAPTFLCNAILLHMLHTETAAEMLRAHNALVDGFRPHRRKINDAAGPKVDLWIYLKGKLQGRRVRIIDPRNGQTCRLDVKATGTGTPVVCSWKGCTAEPEPVGASFKRCAGCHVARYCCKEHQKLHWPTHKIHCRAHRAKQGRHASSPAGGEASSS
;
A
#
# COMPACT_ATOMS: atom_id res chain seq x y z
N MET A 1 6.03 -30.10 27.05
CA MET A 1 6.79 -29.02 26.37
C MET A 1 7.18 -29.36 24.93
N GLU A 2 7.44 -30.61 24.56
CA GLU A 2 7.91 -30.98 23.20
C GLU A 2 6.90 -30.73 22.05
N VAL A 3 5.59 -30.85 22.32
CA VAL A 3 4.53 -30.53 21.33
C VAL A 3 4.48 -29.02 21.00
N SER A 4 5.08 -28.17 21.85
CA SER A 4 5.14 -26.72 21.60
C SER A 4 6.24 -26.36 20.61
N VAL A 5 7.38 -27.07 20.62
CA VAL A 5 8.56 -26.73 19.81
C VAL A 5 8.36 -27.10 18.34
N SER A 6 7.74 -28.25 18.07
CA SER A 6 7.45 -28.68 16.69
C SER A 6 6.41 -27.80 15.99
N LYS A 7 5.39 -27.33 16.72
CA LYS A 7 4.42 -26.35 16.23
C LYS A 7 5.07 -24.99 16.00
N LEU A 8 5.94 -24.53 16.91
CA LEU A 8 6.70 -23.29 16.75
C LEU A 8 7.59 -23.32 15.50
N ASN A 9 8.31 -24.42 15.28
CA ASN A 9 9.22 -24.58 14.15
C ASN A 9 8.48 -24.60 12.80
N ARG A 10 7.33 -25.29 12.71
CA ARG A 10 6.50 -25.25 11.50
C ARG A 10 5.95 -23.86 11.25
N CYS A 11 5.48 -23.19 12.29
CA CYS A 11 4.95 -21.82 12.21
C CYS A 11 6.03 -20.83 11.71
N MET A 12 7.25 -20.93 12.24
CA MET A 12 8.39 -20.12 11.83
C MET A 12 8.78 -20.32 10.37
N VAL A 13 8.91 -21.57 9.91
CA VAL A 13 9.25 -21.86 8.51
C VAL A 13 8.15 -21.39 7.56
N CYS A 14 6.88 -21.54 7.95
CA CYS A 14 5.76 -21.01 7.18
C CYS A 14 5.80 -19.48 7.10
N PHE A 15 6.03 -18.76 8.19
CA PHE A 15 6.08 -17.29 8.13
C PHE A 15 7.30 -16.74 7.39
N GLN A 16 8.44 -17.41 7.47
CA GLN A 16 9.63 -16.99 6.73
C GLN A 16 9.47 -17.25 5.23
N ALA A 17 8.89 -18.39 4.86
CA ALA A 17 8.50 -18.68 3.48
C ALA A 17 7.44 -17.69 2.99
N LEU A 18 6.38 -17.43 3.77
CA LEU A 18 5.33 -16.48 3.43
C LEU A 18 5.84 -15.02 3.38
N GLY A 19 6.82 -14.65 4.20
CA GLY A 19 7.46 -13.34 4.14
C GLY A 19 8.26 -13.16 2.85
N THR A 20 9.00 -14.21 2.46
CA THR A 20 9.81 -14.21 1.23
C THR A 20 8.93 -14.25 -0.02
N LEU A 21 7.92 -15.10 -0.02
CA LEU A 21 6.95 -15.26 -1.11
C LEU A 21 5.99 -14.07 -1.20
N GLY A 22 5.60 -13.50 -0.06
CA GLY A 22 4.72 -12.35 0.04
C GLY A 22 5.31 -11.04 -0.49
N ALA A 23 6.64 -10.95 -0.62
CA ALA A 23 7.28 -9.81 -1.26
C ALA A 23 7.01 -9.74 -2.78
N SER A 24 6.56 -10.84 -3.39
CA SER A 24 6.21 -10.89 -4.82
C SER A 24 4.71 -10.76 -5.03
N LYS A 25 4.28 -9.65 -5.64
CA LYS A 25 2.89 -9.43 -6.03
C LYS A 25 2.31 -10.62 -6.82
N VAL A 26 3.07 -11.14 -7.79
CA VAL A 26 2.64 -12.25 -8.64
C VAL A 26 2.35 -13.51 -7.83
N VAL A 27 3.15 -13.77 -6.79
CA VAL A 27 2.96 -14.93 -5.93
C VAL A 27 1.71 -14.75 -5.07
N VAL A 28 1.53 -13.57 -4.47
CA VAL A 28 0.37 -13.24 -3.65
C VAL A 28 -0.94 -13.31 -4.47
N ASP A 29 -0.95 -12.73 -5.66
CA ASP A 29 -2.12 -12.76 -6.55
C ASP A 29 -2.46 -14.21 -6.94
N ARG A 30 -1.46 -15.00 -7.36
CA ARG A 30 -1.67 -16.41 -7.71
C ARG A 30 -2.15 -17.27 -6.55
N TYR A 31 -1.70 -16.96 -5.33
CA TYR A 31 -2.11 -17.68 -4.13
C TYR A 31 -3.62 -17.52 -3.86
N PHE A 32 -4.18 -16.32 -4.08
CA PHE A 32 -5.60 -16.06 -3.82
C PHE A 32 -6.52 -16.23 -5.05
N ASP A 33 -5.98 -16.23 -6.27
CA ASP A 33 -6.77 -16.40 -7.51
C ASP A 33 -7.21 -17.85 -7.78
N GLY A 34 -6.97 -18.79 -6.86
CA GLY A 34 -7.37 -20.20 -6.98
C GLY A 34 -6.67 -20.97 -8.11
N LYS A 35 -5.69 -20.36 -8.79
CA LYS A 35 -4.85 -21.01 -9.82
C LYS A 35 -3.76 -21.90 -9.22
N TRP A 36 -3.56 -21.81 -7.91
CA TRP A 36 -2.73 -22.73 -7.14
C TRP A 36 -3.62 -23.91 -6.70
N GLU A 37 -3.16 -25.14 -6.92
CA GLU A 37 -3.99 -26.35 -6.86
C GLU A 37 -5.01 -26.41 -5.69
N PRO A 38 -6.24 -26.92 -5.94
CA PRO A 38 -7.36 -26.88 -5.01
C PRO A 38 -7.21 -27.79 -3.78
N ALA A 39 -6.14 -28.59 -3.67
CA ALA A 39 -6.09 -29.64 -2.65
C ALA A 39 -6.10 -29.10 -1.21
N LYS A 40 -5.55 -27.90 -0.91
CA LYS A 40 -5.56 -27.28 0.44
C LYS A 40 -5.39 -25.76 0.43
N GLY A 41 -6.00 -25.03 -0.51
CA GLY A 41 -5.92 -23.57 -0.52
C GLY A 41 -6.62 -23.00 0.72
N GLN A 42 -5.89 -22.36 1.64
CA GLN A 42 -6.52 -21.59 2.72
C GLN A 42 -7.23 -20.39 2.12
N SER A 43 -8.45 -20.12 2.58
CA SER A 43 -9.16 -18.91 2.17
C SER A 43 -8.39 -17.66 2.61
N ALA A 44 -8.54 -16.55 1.89
CA ALA A 44 -7.97 -15.27 2.31
C ALA A 44 -8.38 -14.88 3.73
N SER A 45 -9.59 -15.25 4.14
CA SER A 45 -10.12 -15.04 5.48
C SER A 45 -9.39 -15.86 6.54
N GLU A 46 -9.13 -17.15 6.30
CA GLU A 46 -8.33 -17.99 7.22
C GLU A 46 -6.91 -17.44 7.40
N VAL A 47 -6.28 -17.05 6.29
CA VAL A 47 -4.93 -16.47 6.32
C VAL A 47 -4.93 -15.16 7.11
N TYR A 48 -5.92 -14.29 6.88
CA TYR A 48 -6.06 -13.05 7.64
C TYR A 48 -6.24 -13.31 9.14
N LEU A 49 -7.17 -14.20 9.52
CA LEU A 49 -7.43 -14.53 10.92
C LEU A 49 -6.17 -15.08 11.60
N SER A 50 -5.45 -15.97 10.93
CA SER A 50 -4.17 -16.51 11.41
C SER A 50 -3.13 -15.41 11.64
N LEU A 51 -2.93 -14.51 10.68
CA LEU A 51 -1.97 -13.41 10.78
C LEU A 51 -2.38 -12.36 11.82
N SER A 52 -3.68 -12.10 11.97
CA SER A 52 -4.21 -11.18 12.99
C SER A 52 -4.01 -11.71 14.42
N GLY A 53 -3.78 -13.01 14.58
CA GLY A 53 -3.39 -13.64 15.84
C GLY A 53 -2.10 -13.06 16.45
N ALA A 54 -1.22 -12.46 15.62
CA ALA A 54 -0.02 -11.75 16.09
C ALA A 54 -0.35 -10.62 17.08
N SER A 55 -1.53 -10.00 17.00
CA SER A 55 -1.98 -9.02 17.99
C SER A 55 -2.19 -9.64 19.37
N THR A 56 -2.67 -10.89 19.43
CA THR A 56 -2.82 -11.65 20.68
C THR A 56 -1.46 -11.98 21.27
N ASP A 57 -0.51 -12.43 20.43
CA ASP A 57 0.86 -12.72 20.87
C ASP A 57 1.57 -11.46 21.39
N ALA A 58 1.36 -10.32 20.73
CA ALA A 58 1.87 -9.03 21.22
C ALA A 58 1.30 -8.68 22.60
N ARG A 59 0.02 -8.99 22.88
CA ARG A 59 -0.60 -8.75 24.20
C ARG A 59 0.05 -9.61 25.27
N HIS A 60 0.34 -10.87 24.97
CA HIS A 60 1.07 -11.75 25.90
C HIS A 60 2.49 -11.25 26.16
N LEU A 61 3.18 -10.75 25.12
CA LEU A 61 4.49 -10.12 25.24
C LEU A 61 4.45 -8.88 26.16
N GLU A 62 3.48 -7.98 25.99
CA GLU A 62 3.35 -6.77 26.81
C GLU A 62 3.15 -7.11 28.29
N ARG A 63 2.27 -8.08 28.59
CA ARG A 63 1.95 -8.51 29.96
C ARG A 63 3.09 -9.28 30.64
N GLY A 64 4.17 -9.58 29.93
CA GLY A 64 5.29 -10.36 30.47
C GLY A 64 4.92 -11.80 30.82
N GLN A 65 3.80 -12.32 30.30
CA GLN A 65 3.29 -13.66 30.62
C GLN A 65 4.19 -14.77 30.07
N VAL A 66 5.03 -14.45 29.08
CA VAL A 66 5.97 -15.38 28.47
C VAL A 66 7.23 -14.59 28.09
N ASN A 67 8.43 -15.15 28.31
CA ASN A 67 9.69 -14.56 27.84
C ASN A 67 9.81 -14.73 26.31
N LEU A 68 8.90 -14.09 25.57
CA LEU A 68 8.82 -14.14 24.11
C LEU A 68 9.81 -13.20 23.45
N ASN A 69 10.64 -12.45 24.19
CA ASN A 69 11.56 -11.49 23.57
C ASN A 69 12.45 -12.14 22.49
N PRO A 70 13.07 -13.32 22.72
CA PRO A 70 13.84 -14.00 21.68
C PRO A 70 12.99 -14.41 20.46
N PHE A 71 11.69 -14.63 20.67
CA PHE A 71 10.74 -15.10 19.65
C PHE A 71 9.87 -13.97 19.07
N ALA A 72 9.96 -12.73 19.56
CA ALA A 72 9.07 -11.65 19.18
C ALA A 72 9.15 -11.34 17.68
N LYS A 73 10.33 -11.52 17.09
CA LYS A 73 10.54 -11.42 15.65
C LYS A 73 9.69 -12.45 14.89
N ALA A 74 9.70 -13.70 15.33
CA ALA A 74 8.99 -14.80 14.68
C ALA A 74 7.47 -14.77 14.89
N MET A 75 7.04 -14.40 16.10
CA MET A 75 5.63 -14.47 16.51
C MET A 75 4.85 -13.19 16.22
N VAL A 76 5.51 -12.04 16.19
CA VAL A 76 4.83 -10.75 16.03
C VAL A 76 5.28 -10.05 14.75
N VAL A 77 6.59 -9.88 14.55
CA VAL A 77 7.11 -9.06 13.43
C VAL A 77 6.88 -9.71 12.06
N LEU A 78 7.33 -10.95 11.87
CA LEU A 78 7.21 -11.63 10.57
C LEU A 78 5.76 -11.85 10.11
N PRO A 79 4.82 -12.31 10.98
CA PRO A 79 3.42 -12.44 10.58
C PRO A 79 2.81 -11.10 10.21
N PHE A 80 3.15 -10.03 10.93
CA PHE A 80 2.61 -8.71 10.63
C PHE A 80 3.17 -8.10 9.34
N GLU A 81 4.44 -8.32 9.03
CA GLU A 81 5.00 -7.96 7.72
C GLU A 81 4.36 -8.76 6.58
N CYS A 82 4.07 -10.04 6.82
CA CYS A 82 3.34 -10.88 5.86
C CYS A 82 1.92 -10.31 5.62
N LEU A 83 1.22 -9.93 6.68
CA LEU A 83 -0.07 -9.24 6.59
C LEU A 83 0.04 -7.97 5.76
N ALA A 84 1.00 -7.09 6.05
CA ALA A 84 1.23 -5.86 5.30
C ALA A 84 1.45 -6.11 3.80
N ASN A 85 2.22 -7.14 3.46
CA ASN A 85 2.46 -7.53 2.07
C ASN A 85 1.20 -8.05 1.38
N PHE A 86 0.39 -8.88 2.03
CA PHE A 86 -0.87 -9.38 1.46
C PHE A 86 -1.88 -8.26 1.25
N VAL A 87 -2.02 -7.35 2.22
CA VAL A 87 -2.86 -6.16 2.09
C VAL A 87 -2.43 -5.29 0.90
N ARG A 88 -1.12 -5.12 0.71
CA ARG A 88 -0.57 -4.33 -0.40
C ARG A 88 -0.90 -4.95 -1.76
N HIS A 89 -0.82 -6.27 -1.87
CA HIS A 89 -0.79 -6.92 -3.18
C HIS A 89 -2.11 -7.56 -3.60
N SER A 90 -2.96 -8.02 -2.68
CA SER A 90 -4.18 -8.77 -3.01
C SER A 90 -5.47 -8.00 -2.68
N LYS A 91 -6.27 -7.77 -3.73
CA LYS A 91 -7.66 -7.28 -3.59
C LYS A 91 -8.53 -8.29 -2.84
N ALA A 92 -8.37 -9.59 -3.12
CA ALA A 92 -9.11 -10.64 -2.44
C ALA A 92 -8.82 -10.66 -0.93
N PHE A 93 -7.56 -10.43 -0.55
CA PHE A 93 -7.16 -10.35 0.85
C PHE A 93 -7.75 -9.12 1.55
N ARG A 94 -7.72 -7.95 0.91
CA ARG A 94 -8.39 -6.76 1.44
C ARG A 94 -9.89 -6.99 1.61
N GLN A 95 -10.54 -7.67 0.66
CA GLN A 95 -11.96 -8.00 0.76
C GLN A 95 -12.24 -8.94 1.95
N ALA A 96 -11.44 -10.00 2.12
CA ALA A 96 -11.52 -10.89 3.27
C ALA A 96 -11.33 -10.15 4.61
N MET A 97 -10.42 -9.18 4.67
CA MET A 97 -10.28 -8.30 5.84
C MET A 97 -11.56 -7.51 6.14
N LYS A 98 -12.28 -7.04 5.11
CA LYS A 98 -13.54 -6.33 5.31
C LYS A 98 -14.60 -7.21 5.95
N GLU A 99 -14.75 -8.42 5.42
CA GLU A 99 -15.73 -9.40 5.88
C GLU A 99 -15.45 -9.81 7.32
N ALA A 100 -14.18 -10.12 7.63
CA ALA A 100 -13.76 -10.48 8.98
C ALA A 100 -13.82 -9.31 9.99
N SER A 101 -13.85 -8.06 9.50
CA SER A 101 -13.92 -6.85 10.34
C SER A 101 -15.31 -6.20 10.34
N ALA A 102 -16.37 -6.97 10.08
CA ALA A 102 -17.74 -6.44 10.11
C ALA A 102 -18.05 -5.78 11.46
N GLU A 103 -17.66 -6.43 12.56
CA GLU A 103 -18.01 -6.03 13.94
C GLU A 103 -16.94 -5.23 14.69
N ARG A 104 -15.70 -5.18 14.17
CA ARG A 104 -14.56 -4.58 14.87
C ARG A 104 -13.89 -3.53 14.01
N THR A 105 -13.39 -2.46 14.62
CA THR A 105 -12.59 -1.48 13.87
C THR A 105 -11.21 -2.06 13.54
N LEU A 106 -10.54 -1.53 12.51
CA LEU A 106 -9.15 -1.86 12.20
C LEU A 106 -8.24 -1.54 13.40
N PHE A 107 -8.56 -0.47 14.13
CA PHE A 107 -7.81 -0.06 15.32
C PHE A 107 -7.94 -1.06 16.47
N ASP A 108 -9.14 -1.61 16.73
CA ASP A 108 -9.33 -2.61 17.80
C ASP A 108 -8.51 -3.88 17.56
N GLN A 109 -8.34 -4.23 16.29
CA GLN A 109 -7.63 -5.44 15.87
C GLN A 109 -6.12 -5.25 15.81
N LEU A 110 -5.65 -4.14 15.24
CA LEU A 110 -4.25 -3.92 14.91
C LEU A 110 -3.56 -2.86 15.77
N GLY A 111 -4.31 -1.91 16.33
CA GLY A 111 -3.79 -0.75 17.06
C GLY A 111 -2.94 -1.11 18.27
N PHE A 112 -3.18 -2.26 18.88
CA PHE A 112 -2.37 -2.76 20.00
C PHE A 112 -0.89 -2.99 19.62
N LEU A 113 -0.61 -3.38 18.37
CA LEU A 113 0.77 -3.61 17.89
C LEU A 113 1.62 -2.33 17.90
N VAL A 114 0.97 -1.17 17.81
CA VAL A 114 1.62 0.15 17.88
C VAL A 114 1.42 0.84 19.22
N SER A 115 1.08 0.08 20.27
CA SER A 115 1.03 0.63 21.63
C SER A 115 2.42 0.88 22.20
N ALA A 116 2.56 1.90 23.06
CA ALA A 116 3.82 2.20 23.71
C ALA A 116 4.37 1.03 24.56
N GLY A 117 3.49 0.22 25.16
CA GLY A 117 3.94 -0.91 25.97
C GLY A 117 4.54 -2.04 25.15
N VAL A 118 3.95 -2.41 24.01
CA VAL A 118 4.56 -3.38 23.07
C VAL A 118 5.93 -2.87 22.58
N HIS A 119 6.01 -1.61 22.16
CA HIS A 119 7.26 -1.03 21.65
C HIS A 119 8.39 -0.98 22.69
N ARG A 120 8.06 -0.82 23.98
CA ARG A 120 9.06 -0.89 25.07
C ARG A 120 9.60 -2.29 25.31
N LYS A 121 8.86 -3.33 24.92
CA LYS A 121 9.29 -4.74 25.06
C LYS A 121 10.06 -5.25 23.84
N LEU A 122 9.87 -4.62 22.68
CA LEU A 122 10.57 -4.97 21.45
C LEU A 122 11.94 -4.28 21.37
N SER A 123 12.89 -4.91 20.67
CA SER A 123 14.12 -4.24 20.28
C SER A 123 13.81 -3.01 19.39
N PRO A 124 14.70 -2.00 19.34
CA PRO A 124 14.50 -0.83 18.47
C PRO A 124 14.28 -1.19 17.00
N GLU A 125 14.99 -2.21 16.49
CA GLU A 125 14.82 -2.73 15.13
C GLU A 125 13.42 -3.31 14.91
N ASN A 126 12.95 -4.21 15.79
CA ASN A 126 11.63 -4.83 15.67
C ASN A 126 10.52 -3.79 15.81
N SER A 127 10.68 -2.84 16.74
CA SER A 127 9.80 -1.68 16.87
C SER A 127 9.71 -0.88 15.57
N GLN A 128 10.84 -0.62 14.91
CA GLN A 128 10.84 0.08 13.64
C GLN A 128 10.11 -0.71 12.54
N ARG A 129 10.35 -2.03 12.46
CA ARG A 129 9.70 -2.89 11.47
C ARG A 129 8.19 -2.94 11.64
N ILE A 130 7.68 -3.06 12.87
CA ILE A 130 6.24 -3.01 13.15
C ILE A 130 5.64 -1.66 12.73
N ARG A 131 6.30 -0.53 13.02
CA ARG A 131 5.82 0.80 12.59
C ARG A 131 5.73 0.91 11.07
N VAL A 132 6.74 0.42 10.35
CA VAL A 132 6.75 0.41 8.88
C VAL A 132 5.64 -0.47 8.34
N ALA A 133 5.51 -1.70 8.83
CA ALA A 133 4.45 -2.62 8.43
C ALA A 133 3.05 -2.05 8.71
N MET A 134 2.84 -1.37 9.84
CA MET A 134 1.57 -0.72 10.16
C MET A 134 1.25 0.43 9.20
N ALA A 135 2.24 1.28 8.94
CA ALA A 135 2.10 2.36 7.98
C ALA A 135 1.83 1.83 6.57
N ASP A 136 2.46 0.70 6.19
CA ASP A 136 2.22 0.00 4.92
C ASP A 136 0.80 -0.56 4.81
N VAL A 137 0.27 -1.18 5.87
CA VAL A 137 -1.13 -1.63 5.93
C VAL A 137 -2.07 -0.44 5.76
N ALA A 138 -1.89 0.60 6.56
CA ALA A 138 -2.72 1.80 6.50
C ALA A 138 -2.66 2.46 5.11
N THR A 139 -1.47 2.56 4.51
CA THR A 139 -1.26 3.11 3.16
C THR A 139 -1.97 2.28 2.11
N SER A 140 -1.77 0.96 2.15
CA SER A 140 -2.37 0.06 1.17
C SER A 140 -3.90 0.09 1.23
N LEU A 141 -4.48 0.15 2.42
CA LEU A 141 -5.92 0.25 2.61
C LEU A 141 -6.49 1.60 2.17
N ALA A 142 -5.79 2.70 2.50
CA ALA A 142 -6.22 4.06 2.21
C ALA A 142 -6.10 4.47 0.74
N LEU A 143 -5.12 3.93 0.03
CA LEU A 143 -4.81 4.30 -1.36
C LEU A 143 -5.43 3.34 -2.38
N SER A 144 -5.94 2.18 -1.95
CA SER A 144 -6.61 1.22 -2.84
C SER A 144 -8.08 1.58 -3.00
N ALA A 145 -8.51 1.80 -4.24
CA ALA A 145 -9.91 2.16 -4.56
C ALA A 145 -10.93 1.14 -4.03
N ASP A 146 -10.57 -0.14 -3.98
CA ASP A 146 -11.45 -1.19 -3.48
C ASP A 146 -11.60 -1.15 -1.96
N SER A 147 -10.73 -0.51 -1.17
CA SER A 147 -10.79 -0.53 0.30
C SER A 147 -10.84 0.85 0.97
N GLN A 148 -10.57 1.92 0.24
CA GLN A 148 -10.37 3.27 0.78
C GLN A 148 -11.50 3.75 1.71
N LEU A 149 -12.74 3.80 1.21
CA LEU A 149 -13.88 4.32 1.98
C LEU A 149 -14.20 3.44 3.20
N TRP A 150 -14.12 2.12 3.03
CA TRP A 150 -14.29 1.17 4.12
C TRP A 150 -13.19 1.34 5.19
N ALA A 151 -11.94 1.54 4.79
CA ALA A 151 -10.83 1.69 5.72
C ALA A 151 -10.95 3.00 6.54
N LEU A 152 -11.41 4.08 5.90
CA LEU A 152 -11.76 5.33 6.56
C LEU A 152 -12.80 5.11 7.66
N ASP A 153 -13.92 4.49 7.31
CA ASP A 153 -15.00 4.15 8.25
C ASP A 153 -14.52 3.25 9.40
N LYS A 154 -13.71 2.24 9.08
CA LYS A 154 -13.15 1.30 10.07
C LYS A 154 -11.94 1.82 10.84
N GLY A 155 -11.66 3.12 10.79
CA GLY A 155 -10.71 3.77 11.70
C GLY A 155 -9.25 3.70 11.27
N VAL A 156 -8.95 3.65 9.96
CA VAL A 156 -7.55 3.75 9.47
C VAL A 156 -6.87 5.03 9.95
N LEU A 157 -7.61 6.13 10.16
CA LEU A 157 -7.06 7.38 10.69
C LEU A 157 -6.51 7.24 12.10
N LYS A 158 -7.18 6.46 12.97
CA LYS A 158 -6.69 6.14 14.32
C LYS A 158 -5.41 5.31 14.27
N LEU A 159 -5.29 4.40 13.29
CA LEU A 159 -4.04 3.67 13.06
C LEU A 159 -2.91 4.60 12.63
N VAL A 160 -3.18 5.54 11.70
CA VAL A 160 -2.21 6.55 11.26
C VAL A 160 -1.76 7.43 12.43
N GLU A 161 -2.69 7.89 13.27
CA GLU A 161 -2.41 8.64 14.48
C GLU A 161 -1.51 7.84 15.45
N ALA A 162 -1.84 6.59 15.73
CA ALA A 162 -1.04 5.75 16.61
C ALA A 162 0.38 5.53 16.06
N VAL A 163 0.54 5.34 14.74
CA VAL A 163 1.86 5.29 14.10
C VAL A 163 2.64 6.59 14.33
N TYR A 164 2.02 7.76 14.17
CA TYR A 164 2.69 9.03 14.52
C TYR A 164 3.07 9.08 15.99
N ALA A 165 2.19 8.67 16.90
CA ALA A 165 2.43 8.72 18.34
C ALA A 165 3.71 7.97 18.71
N VAL A 166 3.89 6.74 18.21
CA VAL A 166 5.07 5.92 18.52
C VAL A 166 6.27 6.13 17.61
N SER A 167 6.15 6.90 16.53
CA SER A 167 7.30 7.21 15.65
C SER A 167 8.23 8.24 16.31
N PRO A 168 9.57 8.12 16.17
CA PRO A 168 10.50 9.11 16.73
C PRO A 168 10.37 10.44 15.98
N ALA A 169 10.66 11.56 16.67
CA ALA A 169 10.63 12.88 16.05
C ALA A 169 11.82 13.12 15.11
N ASP A 170 12.99 12.57 15.44
CA ASP A 170 14.25 12.87 14.76
C ASP A 170 14.64 11.78 13.74
N TYR A 171 13.83 11.61 12.70
CA TYR A 171 14.14 10.68 11.61
C TYR A 171 15.10 11.33 10.58
N ARG A 172 16.22 11.87 11.05
CA ARG A 172 17.26 12.48 10.19
C ARG A 172 18.32 11.49 9.69
N GLN A 173 18.37 10.27 10.24
CA GLN A 173 19.55 9.41 10.11
C GLN A 173 19.67 8.58 8.81
N ASP A 174 18.65 8.51 7.96
CA ASP A 174 18.77 7.72 6.71
C ASP A 174 18.05 8.39 5.54
N SER A 175 18.75 9.33 4.88
CA SER A 175 18.27 10.02 3.69
C SER A 175 17.92 9.04 2.55
N PHE A 176 18.53 7.85 2.51
CA PHE A 176 18.30 6.86 1.45
C PHE A 176 16.99 6.07 1.61
N ARG A 177 16.35 6.10 2.79
CA ARG A 177 15.12 5.34 3.07
C ARG A 177 13.95 6.20 3.51
N ARG A 178 14.00 7.50 3.20
CA ARG A 178 12.96 8.46 3.59
C ARG A 178 11.56 8.06 3.09
N ASP A 179 11.45 7.45 1.92
CA ASP A 179 10.16 6.99 1.35
C ASP A 179 9.51 5.85 2.12
N ARG A 180 10.27 5.13 2.94
CA ARG A 180 9.76 4.05 3.78
C ARG A 180 9.65 4.44 5.25
N ALA A 181 9.92 5.70 5.60
CA ALA A 181 9.71 6.16 6.96
C ALA A 181 8.20 6.11 7.29
N PRO A 182 7.80 5.57 8.46
CA PRO A 182 6.38 5.45 8.81
C PRO A 182 5.62 6.79 8.76
N THR A 183 6.25 7.88 9.22
CA THR A 183 5.67 9.24 9.19
C THR A 183 5.52 9.78 7.76
N PHE A 184 6.43 9.42 6.84
CA PHE A 184 6.32 9.79 5.43
C PHE A 184 5.14 9.07 4.76
N LEU A 185 4.98 7.77 5.02
CA LEU A 185 3.83 6.99 4.53
C LEU A 185 2.51 7.55 5.09
N CYS A 186 2.48 7.90 6.38
CA CYS A 186 1.33 8.55 7.00
C CYS A 186 1.01 9.91 6.34
N ASN A 187 2.02 10.73 6.03
CA ASN A 187 1.82 11.98 5.30
C ASN A 187 1.22 11.73 3.91
N ALA A 188 1.65 10.68 3.22
CA ALA A 188 1.13 10.33 1.90
C ALA A 188 -0.35 9.95 1.94
N ILE A 189 -0.78 9.21 2.98
CA ILE A 189 -2.20 8.90 3.22
C ILE A 189 -3.02 10.18 3.36
N LEU A 190 -2.59 11.09 4.24
CA LEU A 190 -3.29 12.35 4.50
C LEU A 190 -3.39 13.22 3.24
N LEU A 191 -2.30 13.33 2.49
CA LEU A 191 -2.27 14.09 1.23
C LEU A 191 -3.19 13.48 0.17
N HIS A 192 -3.20 12.16 0.03
CA HIS A 192 -4.05 11.47 -0.93
C HIS A 192 -5.53 11.64 -0.60
N MET A 193 -5.91 11.45 0.66
CA MET A 193 -7.31 11.61 1.10
C MET A 193 -7.84 13.03 0.88
N LEU A 194 -7.00 14.05 0.95
CA LEU A 194 -7.40 15.43 0.64
C LEU A 194 -7.56 15.72 -0.85
N HIS A 195 -7.19 14.78 -1.73
CA HIS A 195 -7.32 14.96 -3.17
C HIS A 195 -8.74 14.65 -3.66
N THR A 196 -9.46 13.79 -2.96
CA THR A 196 -10.85 13.44 -3.28
C THR A 196 -11.79 14.13 -2.29
N GLU A 197 -12.84 14.79 -2.79
CA GLU A 197 -13.77 15.53 -1.92
C GLU A 197 -14.43 14.60 -0.89
N THR A 198 -14.83 13.39 -1.28
CA THR A 198 -15.46 12.41 -0.39
C THR A 198 -14.56 12.03 0.80
N ALA A 199 -13.27 11.74 0.57
CA ALA A 199 -12.37 11.42 1.68
C ALA A 199 -12.00 12.67 2.52
N ALA A 200 -11.95 13.86 1.90
CA ALA A 200 -11.77 15.11 2.63
C ALA A 200 -12.98 15.41 3.55
N GLU A 201 -14.20 15.12 3.10
CA GLU A 201 -15.42 15.19 3.90
C GLU A 201 -15.37 14.24 5.09
N MET A 202 -14.95 12.99 4.88
CA MET A 202 -14.78 12.03 5.97
C MET A 202 -13.72 12.50 6.98
N LEU A 203 -12.58 13.02 6.51
CA LEU A 203 -11.55 13.60 7.38
C LEU A 203 -12.10 14.75 8.23
N ARG A 204 -12.96 15.60 7.65
CA ARG A 204 -13.66 16.68 8.37
C ARG A 204 -14.63 16.10 9.41
N ALA A 205 -15.45 15.12 9.02
CA ALA A 205 -16.44 14.48 9.89
C ALA A 205 -15.80 13.81 11.12
N HIS A 206 -14.59 13.27 10.98
CA HIS A 206 -13.85 12.68 12.09
C HIS A 206 -13.09 13.69 12.98
N ASN A 207 -13.19 15.01 12.73
CA ASN A 207 -12.40 16.05 13.40
C ASN A 207 -10.89 15.74 13.44
N ALA A 208 -10.40 15.00 12.43
CA ALA A 208 -9.14 14.28 12.51
C ALA A 208 -7.93 15.20 12.75
N LEU A 209 -7.96 16.44 12.25
CA LEU A 209 -6.89 17.39 12.48
C LEU A 209 -6.85 17.93 13.91
N VAL A 210 -8.00 18.28 14.48
CA VAL A 210 -8.02 19.01 15.76
C VAL A 210 -7.66 18.05 16.89
N ASP A 211 -8.29 16.88 16.88
CA ASP A 211 -8.22 15.95 17.99
C ASP A 211 -7.07 14.95 17.80
N GLY A 212 -6.92 14.37 16.61
CA GLY A 212 -5.94 13.30 16.37
C GLY A 212 -4.56 13.80 15.94
N PHE A 213 -4.47 14.62 14.88
CA PHE A 213 -3.17 14.93 14.26
C PHE A 213 -2.45 16.17 14.79
N ARG A 214 -3.14 17.07 15.50
CA ARG A 214 -2.54 18.30 16.06
C ARG A 214 -1.34 18.03 16.98
N PRO A 215 -1.36 17.04 17.89
CA PRO A 215 -0.19 16.68 18.70
C PRO A 215 1.03 16.27 17.85
N HIS A 216 0.80 15.85 16.60
CA HIS A 216 1.82 15.34 15.70
C HIS A 216 2.28 16.35 14.64
N ARG A 217 1.85 17.62 14.72
CA ARG A 217 2.19 18.69 13.77
C ARG A 217 3.68 18.75 13.40
N ARG A 218 4.56 18.58 14.39
CA ARG A 218 6.02 18.65 14.20
C ARG A 218 6.52 17.48 13.36
N LYS A 219 6.09 16.25 13.68
CA LYS A 219 6.43 15.03 12.92
C LYS A 219 5.94 15.10 11.49
N ILE A 220 4.74 15.65 11.27
CA ILE A 220 4.14 15.85 9.95
C ILE A 220 5.03 16.77 9.09
N ASN A 221 5.43 17.92 9.63
CA ASN A 221 6.28 18.89 8.93
C ASN A 221 7.71 18.38 8.73
N ASP A 222 8.31 17.79 9.76
CA ASP A 222 9.67 17.22 9.69
C ASP A 222 9.76 16.14 8.60
N ALA A 223 8.74 15.27 8.50
CA ALA A 223 8.67 14.24 7.47
C ALA A 223 8.46 14.81 6.04
N ALA A 224 7.81 15.96 5.89
CA ALA A 224 7.62 16.64 4.59
C ALA A 224 8.90 17.36 4.10
N GLY A 225 9.76 17.78 5.02
CA GLY A 225 11.05 18.42 4.71
C GLY A 225 11.06 19.92 4.98
N PRO A 226 12.27 20.53 5.00
CA PRO A 226 12.48 21.85 5.60
C PRO A 226 11.77 23.01 4.88
N LYS A 227 11.31 22.79 3.64
CA LYS A 227 10.67 23.82 2.81
C LYS A 227 9.15 23.70 2.75
N VAL A 228 8.56 22.69 3.37
CA VAL A 228 7.13 22.38 3.24
C VAL A 228 6.47 22.39 4.61
N ASP A 229 5.67 23.43 4.88
CA ASP A 229 4.74 23.42 6.01
C ASP A 229 3.48 22.63 5.63
N LEU A 230 3.61 21.30 5.69
CA LEU A 230 2.54 20.39 5.34
C LEU A 230 1.33 20.57 6.27
N TRP A 231 1.54 20.85 7.54
CA TRP A 231 0.48 21.07 8.51
C TRP A 231 -0.43 22.24 8.12
N ILE A 232 0.16 23.39 7.73
CA ILE A 232 -0.62 24.54 7.22
C ILE A 232 -1.43 24.14 5.99
N TYR A 233 -0.85 23.36 5.08
CA TYR A 233 -1.55 22.87 3.89
C TYR A 233 -2.75 21.98 4.26
N LEU A 234 -2.55 20.97 5.10
CA LEU A 234 -3.61 20.05 5.56
C LEU A 234 -4.75 20.83 6.23
N LYS A 235 -4.40 21.76 7.14
CA LYS A 235 -5.36 22.61 7.85
C LYS A 235 -6.17 23.48 6.90
N GLY A 236 -5.52 24.16 5.96
CA GLY A 236 -6.20 25.03 5.02
C GLY A 236 -7.17 24.25 4.12
N LYS A 237 -6.76 23.08 3.62
CA LYS A 237 -7.60 22.21 2.78
C LYS A 237 -8.84 21.72 3.52
N LEU A 238 -8.70 21.23 4.75
CA LEU A 238 -9.84 20.77 5.54
C LEU A 238 -10.74 21.90 6.05
N GLN A 239 -10.28 23.16 6.00
CA GLN A 239 -11.12 24.33 6.23
C GLN A 239 -11.81 24.85 4.96
N GLY A 240 -11.72 24.13 3.84
CA GLY A 240 -12.27 24.56 2.55
C GLY A 240 -11.54 25.76 1.93
N ARG A 241 -10.40 26.17 2.48
CA ARG A 241 -9.62 27.30 1.95
C ARG A 241 -8.90 26.86 0.68
N ARG A 242 -8.85 27.77 -0.31
CA ARG A 242 -7.96 27.61 -1.47
C ARG A 242 -6.51 27.77 -1.01
N VAL A 243 -5.87 26.67 -0.67
CA VAL A 243 -4.42 26.64 -0.44
C VAL A 243 -3.72 26.52 -1.77
N ARG A 244 -2.66 27.32 -2.01
CA ARG A 244 -1.78 27.10 -3.16
C ARG A 244 -1.33 25.65 -3.13
N ILE A 245 -1.42 24.98 -4.28
CA ILE A 245 -0.91 23.63 -4.42
C ILE A 245 0.60 23.74 -4.23
N ILE A 246 1.06 23.49 -3.01
CA ILE A 246 2.39 22.93 -2.83
C ILE A 246 2.25 21.61 -3.56
N ASP A 247 2.98 21.40 -4.66
CA ASP A 247 3.07 20.08 -5.24
C ASP A 247 4.01 19.28 -4.32
N PRO A 248 3.50 18.52 -3.33
CA PRO A 248 4.35 17.75 -2.46
C PRO A 248 4.77 16.46 -3.21
N ARG A 249 4.37 16.32 -4.49
CA ARG A 249 4.68 15.22 -5.40
C ARG A 249 5.94 15.45 -6.19
N ASN A 250 6.98 15.98 -5.54
CA ASN A 250 8.35 15.77 -5.99
C ASN A 250 8.60 14.24 -6.07
N GLY A 251 8.38 13.61 -7.23
CA GLY A 251 8.69 12.22 -7.62
C GLY A 251 8.16 11.06 -6.74
N GLN A 252 7.95 11.23 -5.45
CA GLN A 252 8.01 10.18 -4.44
C GLN A 252 6.63 9.82 -3.87
N THR A 253 5.73 10.78 -3.70
CA THR A 253 4.29 10.48 -3.46
C THR A 253 3.62 9.93 -4.72
N CYS A 254 4.04 10.37 -5.91
CA CYS A 254 3.66 9.74 -7.19
C CYS A 254 4.02 8.24 -7.21
N ARG A 255 5.20 7.86 -6.71
CA ARG A 255 5.60 6.44 -6.59
C ARG A 255 4.70 5.63 -5.64
N LEU A 256 4.07 6.27 -4.65
CA LEU A 256 3.18 5.58 -3.72
C LEU A 256 1.80 5.31 -4.34
N ASP A 257 1.21 6.28 -5.04
CA ASP A 257 -0.06 6.10 -5.77
C ASP A 257 0.06 4.99 -6.83
N VAL A 258 1.20 4.95 -7.54
CA VAL A 258 1.50 3.91 -8.55
C VAL A 258 1.67 2.52 -7.92
N LYS A 259 2.25 2.44 -6.71
CA LYS A 259 2.43 1.15 -6.00
C LYS A 259 1.13 0.62 -5.39
N ALA A 260 0.31 1.48 -4.78
CA ALA A 260 -0.86 1.03 -4.04
C ALA A 260 -2.00 0.59 -4.94
N THR A 261 -2.18 1.21 -6.11
CA THR A 261 -3.23 0.81 -7.06
C THR A 261 -2.94 -0.54 -7.72
N GLY A 262 -1.75 -1.12 -7.55
CA GLY A 262 -1.37 -2.46 -8.02
C GLY A 262 -1.48 -2.68 -9.53
N THR A 263 -1.91 -1.67 -10.29
CA THR A 263 -2.34 -1.78 -11.68
C THR A 263 -1.46 -0.98 -12.64
N GLY A 264 -0.59 -0.11 -12.12
CA GLY A 264 0.34 0.66 -12.94
C GLY A 264 1.77 0.15 -12.81
N THR A 265 2.24 -0.69 -13.73
CA THR A 265 3.67 -0.64 -14.04
C THR A 265 3.98 0.82 -14.38
N PRO A 266 4.91 1.50 -13.67
CA PRO A 266 5.21 2.89 -13.94
C PRO A 266 5.47 3.04 -15.44
N VAL A 267 4.75 3.97 -16.04
CA VAL A 267 4.79 4.13 -17.49
C VAL A 267 6.12 4.76 -17.83
N VAL A 268 7.03 3.98 -18.38
CA VAL A 268 8.33 4.45 -18.84
C VAL A 268 8.35 4.63 -20.34
N CYS A 269 9.32 5.41 -20.82
CA CYS A 269 9.58 5.50 -22.25
C CYS A 269 9.95 4.11 -22.79
N SER A 270 9.36 3.73 -23.93
CA SER A 270 9.59 2.41 -24.53
C SER A 270 10.97 2.26 -25.17
N TRP A 271 11.73 3.34 -25.33
CA TRP A 271 13.10 3.27 -25.82
C TRP A 271 14.07 2.88 -24.69
N LYS A 272 14.78 1.76 -24.82
CA LYS A 272 15.66 1.20 -23.78
C LYS A 272 16.81 2.12 -23.35
N GLY A 273 17.25 3.04 -24.20
CA GLY A 273 18.29 4.03 -23.89
C GLY A 273 17.78 5.28 -23.16
N CYS A 274 16.48 5.36 -22.87
CA CYS A 274 15.89 6.54 -22.26
C CYS A 274 16.23 6.62 -20.77
N THR A 275 16.77 7.76 -20.34
CA THR A 275 17.03 8.09 -18.93
C THR A 275 15.94 8.94 -18.30
N ALA A 276 14.84 9.21 -19.01
CA ALA A 276 13.73 9.97 -18.46
C ALA A 276 13.06 9.21 -17.32
N GLU A 277 12.65 9.95 -16.29
CA GLU A 277 11.84 9.40 -15.21
C GLU A 277 10.48 8.88 -15.74
N PRO A 278 9.77 8.03 -14.97
CA PRO A 278 8.41 7.61 -15.33
C PRO A 278 7.48 8.79 -15.65
N GLU A 279 6.49 8.55 -16.50
CA GLU A 279 5.46 9.51 -16.92
C GLU A 279 4.91 10.28 -15.70
N PRO A 280 5.16 11.60 -15.61
CA PRO A 280 4.72 12.38 -14.47
C PRO A 280 3.20 12.54 -14.47
N VAL A 281 2.62 12.59 -13.27
CA VAL A 281 1.16 12.73 -13.12
C VAL A 281 0.73 14.09 -13.69
N GLY A 282 -0.14 14.06 -14.70
CA GLY A 282 -0.65 15.28 -15.38
C GLY A 282 0.01 15.59 -16.71
N ALA A 283 1.10 14.91 -17.10
CA ALA A 283 1.64 15.00 -18.45
C ALA A 283 1.84 13.60 -19.04
N SER A 284 1.13 13.30 -20.12
CA SER A 284 1.20 11.98 -20.74
C SER A 284 2.29 11.89 -21.80
N PHE A 285 3.06 10.81 -21.76
CA PHE A 285 3.96 10.40 -22.84
C PHE A 285 3.17 10.19 -24.13
N LYS A 286 3.79 10.56 -25.25
CA LYS A 286 3.21 10.40 -26.58
C LYS A 286 3.07 8.91 -26.88
N ARG A 287 1.87 8.49 -27.27
CA ARG A 287 1.60 7.11 -27.66
C ARG A 287 1.92 6.92 -29.14
N CYS A 288 2.42 5.74 -29.51
CA CYS A 288 2.55 5.38 -30.92
C CYS A 288 1.16 5.41 -31.58
N ALA A 289 0.99 6.21 -32.64
CA ALA A 289 -0.29 6.32 -33.36
C ALA A 289 -0.74 5.01 -34.04
N GLY A 290 0.17 4.05 -34.25
CA GLY A 290 -0.16 2.78 -34.89
C GLY A 290 -0.70 1.72 -33.93
N CYS A 291 -0.04 1.51 -32.79
CA CYS A 291 -0.41 0.46 -31.84
C CYS A 291 -0.99 0.96 -30.52
N HIS A 292 -0.77 2.24 -30.17
CA HIS A 292 -1.07 2.85 -28.87
C HIS A 292 -0.43 2.17 -27.63
N VAL A 293 0.35 1.10 -27.83
CA VAL A 293 1.05 0.36 -26.77
C VAL A 293 2.34 1.06 -26.36
N ALA A 294 3.22 1.39 -27.31
CA ALA A 294 4.48 2.05 -27.00
C ALA A 294 4.26 3.53 -26.66
N ARG A 295 5.01 4.01 -25.66
CA ARG A 295 4.93 5.37 -25.11
C ARG A 295 6.30 6.02 -25.11
N TYR A 296 6.36 7.31 -25.43
CA TYR A 296 7.62 8.05 -25.58
C TYR A 296 7.52 9.41 -24.92
N CYS A 297 8.52 9.78 -24.13
CA CYS A 297 8.59 11.12 -23.54
C CYS A 297 8.84 12.22 -24.61
N CYS A 298 9.38 11.87 -25.77
CA CYS A 298 9.65 12.79 -26.88
C CYS A 298 9.62 12.09 -28.26
N LYS A 299 9.70 12.87 -29.34
CA LYS A 299 9.63 12.36 -30.74
C LYS A 299 10.93 11.66 -31.14
N GLU A 300 12.05 12.07 -30.55
CA GLU A 300 13.40 11.58 -30.81
C GLU A 300 13.52 10.12 -30.36
N HIS A 301 13.03 9.79 -29.15
CA HIS A 301 12.99 8.42 -28.65
C HIS A 301 12.08 7.51 -29.49
N GLN A 302 10.99 8.06 -30.04
CA GLN A 302 10.16 7.31 -30.98
C GLN A 302 10.93 6.96 -32.26
N LYS A 303 11.69 7.90 -32.82
CA LYS A 303 12.53 7.66 -34.01
C LYS A 303 13.62 6.62 -33.73
N LEU A 304 14.30 6.71 -32.58
CA LEU A 304 15.35 5.77 -32.18
C LEU A 304 14.81 4.36 -31.92
N HIS A 305 13.61 4.24 -31.36
CA HIS A 305 12.97 2.95 -31.14
C HIS A 305 12.30 2.37 -32.40
N TRP A 306 12.00 3.19 -33.41
CA TRP A 306 11.23 2.78 -34.60
C TRP A 306 11.79 1.56 -35.34
N PRO A 307 13.12 1.42 -35.59
CA PRO A 307 13.66 0.28 -36.33
C PRO A 307 13.29 -1.08 -35.75
N THR A 308 13.26 -1.20 -34.41
CA THR A 308 12.87 -2.44 -33.71
C THR A 308 11.36 -2.48 -33.44
N HIS A 309 10.75 -1.34 -33.10
CA HIS A 309 9.32 -1.27 -32.78
C HIS A 309 8.40 -1.59 -33.97
N LYS A 310 8.79 -1.23 -35.21
CA LYS A 310 7.92 -1.35 -36.39
C LYS A 310 7.39 -2.77 -36.62
N ILE A 311 8.16 -3.79 -36.25
CA ILE A 311 7.79 -5.21 -36.37
C ILE A 311 6.60 -5.51 -35.44
N HIS A 312 6.73 -5.16 -34.16
CA HIS A 312 5.66 -5.32 -33.17
C HIS A 312 4.44 -4.45 -33.46
N CYS A 313 4.66 -3.22 -33.95
CA CYS A 313 3.58 -2.30 -34.31
C CYS A 313 2.71 -2.86 -35.45
N ARG A 314 3.34 -3.41 -36.50
CA ARG A 314 2.61 -4.07 -37.61
C ARG A 314 1.83 -5.29 -37.13
N ALA A 315 2.44 -6.15 -36.32
CA ALA A 315 1.77 -7.33 -35.76
C ALA A 315 0.54 -6.94 -34.91
N HIS A 316 0.63 -5.87 -34.12
CA HIS A 316 -0.49 -5.38 -33.32
C HIS A 316 -1.63 -4.85 -34.20
N ARG A 317 -1.32 -4.06 -35.23
CA ARG A 317 -2.33 -3.54 -36.17
C ARG A 317 -3.06 -4.67 -36.91
N ALA A 318 -2.34 -5.71 -37.32
CA ALA A 318 -2.94 -6.88 -37.98
C ALA A 318 -3.94 -7.61 -37.06
N LYS A 319 -3.66 -7.69 -35.76
CA LYS A 319 -4.59 -8.30 -34.78
C LYS A 319 -5.83 -7.45 -34.55
N GLN A 320 -5.69 -6.13 -34.48
CA GLN A 320 -6.83 -5.22 -34.27
C GLN A 320 -7.80 -5.21 -35.46
N GLY A 321 -7.29 -5.29 -36.70
CA GLY A 321 -8.12 -5.35 -37.90
C GLY A 321 -9.08 -6.54 -37.93
N ARG A 322 -8.67 -7.70 -37.37
CA ARG A 322 -9.51 -8.91 -37.34
C ARG A 322 -10.70 -8.83 -36.39
N HIS A 323 -10.61 -8.03 -35.33
CA HIS A 323 -11.71 -7.86 -34.38
C HIS A 323 -12.78 -6.88 -34.85
N ALA A 324 -12.42 -5.91 -35.69
CA ALA A 324 -13.37 -4.92 -36.22
C ALA A 324 -14.26 -5.49 -37.34
N SER A 325 -13.98 -6.69 -37.86
CA SER A 325 -14.67 -7.28 -39.02
C SER A 325 -15.67 -8.38 -38.68
N SER A 326 -16.02 -8.61 -37.40
CA SER A 326 -17.15 -9.51 -37.11
C SER A 326 -18.45 -8.82 -37.51
N PRO A 327 -19.17 -9.32 -38.53
CA PRO A 327 -20.44 -8.74 -38.94
C PRO A 327 -21.43 -8.87 -37.79
N ALA A 328 -22.07 -7.76 -37.42
CA ALA A 328 -23.21 -7.77 -36.52
C ALA A 328 -24.26 -8.73 -37.10
N GLY A 329 -24.41 -9.89 -36.47
CA GLY A 329 -25.39 -10.89 -36.87
C GLY A 329 -26.77 -10.26 -36.80
N GLY A 330 -27.47 -10.27 -37.93
CA GLY A 330 -28.83 -9.78 -38.05
C GLY A 330 -29.77 -10.54 -37.11
N GLU A 331 -30.52 -9.78 -36.31
CA GLU A 331 -31.73 -10.27 -35.64
C GLU A 331 -32.73 -10.70 -36.71
N ALA A 332 -32.89 -12.01 -36.86
CA ALA A 332 -34.01 -12.59 -37.58
C ALA A 332 -35.28 -12.35 -36.75
N SER A 333 -36.10 -11.40 -37.19
CA SER A 333 -37.47 -11.22 -36.69
C SER A 333 -38.32 -12.40 -37.17
N SER A 334 -38.74 -13.25 -36.23
CA SER A 334 -39.76 -14.27 -36.49
C SER A 334 -41.13 -13.71 -36.10
N SER A 335 -42.00 -13.62 -37.09
CA SER A 335 -43.46 -13.51 -36.94
C SER A 335 -44.07 -14.87 -36.61
#